data_AF-A0A2N5VVF1-F1
#
_entry.id   AF-A0A2N5VVF1-F1
#
_cell.length_a   1.000
_cell.length_b   1.000
_cell.length_c   1.000
_cell.angle_alpha   90.00
_cell.angle_beta   90.00
_cell.angle_gamma   90.00
#
_symmetry.space_group_name_H-M   'P 1'
#
loop_
_entity.id
_entity.type
_entity.pdbx_description
1 polymer ?
#
loop_
_entity_poly.entity_id
_entity_poly.type
_entity_poly.pdbx_seq_one_letter_code
_entity_poly.pdbx_strand_id
1 'polypeptide(L)'
;MLPSPHPEDYDLDLWCVSVAPQQISRIVGPMAVLTLSYHQLAVQDHKDYAKYLHLAGGGCTMRIHPSFKDAVLKALWERFHIIAHPSAKQLILTKGSPACTVAMLAEVMVQIGVEHVRVASYGMKCPYRLVEEDLGSRVPRCLALHQKKNRFDVGFTYYPYHGTERFREEILLAKRPDGIARSQSDSYPLLLELGEGFGSVSLVPDHEAIKRLKCYSSLAHSLKATSQKDMKSPPTTAVTWNRRLNSLIEKRATMGLKDRAEICGLRFEATVWARTANEAQQIVHQSGYLHPRAYSHSPAHPNVKMALDFK
;
A
#
# COMPACT_ATOMS: atom_id res chain seq x y z
N MET A 1 -21.58 -14.32 -17.30
CA MET A 1 -20.11 -14.13 -17.32
C MET A 1 -19.77 -12.99 -16.35
N LEU A 2 -18.83 -13.14 -15.40
CA LEU A 2 -18.51 -12.08 -14.41
C LEU A 2 -17.87 -10.84 -15.05
N PRO A 3 -18.40 -9.61 -14.98
CA PRO A 3 -17.84 -8.48 -15.73
C PRO A 3 -16.35 -8.26 -15.42
N SER A 4 -15.54 -8.02 -16.46
CA SER A 4 -14.14 -7.64 -16.26
C SER A 4 -14.08 -6.24 -15.67
N PRO A 5 -13.11 -5.93 -14.78
CA PRO A 5 -12.95 -4.60 -14.21
C PRO A 5 -12.63 -3.58 -15.31
N HIS A 6 -13.32 -2.44 -15.29
CA HIS A 6 -12.96 -1.25 -16.06
C HIS A 6 -11.76 -0.56 -15.39
N PRO A 7 -10.89 0.16 -16.12
CA PRO A 7 -9.78 0.90 -15.51
C PRO A 7 -10.20 1.80 -14.34
N GLU A 8 -11.38 2.41 -14.43
CA GLU A 8 -11.93 3.29 -13.39
C GLU A 8 -12.31 2.57 -12.08
N ASP A 9 -12.46 1.24 -12.12
CA ASP A 9 -12.79 0.43 -10.94
C ASP A 9 -11.55 0.17 -10.06
N TYR A 10 -10.35 0.44 -10.58
CA TYR A 10 -9.13 0.33 -9.81
C TYR A 10 -8.96 1.50 -8.85
N ASP A 11 -8.31 1.22 -7.73
CA ASP A 11 -7.85 2.21 -6.77
C ASP A 11 -6.36 2.08 -6.50
N LEU A 12 -5.76 3.19 -6.08
CA LEU A 12 -4.37 3.28 -5.70
C LEU A 12 -4.26 3.12 -4.17
N ASP A 13 -3.54 2.09 -3.73
CA ASP A 13 -3.40 1.73 -2.31
C ASP A 13 -2.09 2.26 -1.71
N LEU A 14 -1.04 2.32 -2.54
CA LEU A 14 0.31 2.71 -2.16
C LEU A 14 1.04 3.27 -3.37
N TRP A 15 1.88 4.27 -3.14
CA TRP A 15 2.88 4.68 -4.13
C TRP A 15 4.19 5.09 -3.47
N CYS A 16 5.28 4.86 -4.19
CA CYS A 16 6.62 5.33 -3.88
C CYS A 16 7.22 5.87 -5.18
N VAL A 17 7.44 7.18 -5.25
CA VAL A 17 7.92 7.85 -6.46
C VAL A 17 9.13 8.72 -6.19
N SER A 18 10.04 8.78 -7.15
CA SER A 18 11.15 9.72 -7.16
C SER A 18 10.82 10.88 -8.09
N VAL A 19 10.85 12.09 -7.55
CA VAL A 19 10.48 13.33 -8.25
C VAL A 19 11.47 14.45 -7.95
N ALA A 20 11.50 15.49 -8.78
CA ALA A 20 12.26 16.70 -8.45
C ALA A 20 11.59 17.46 -7.30
N PRO A 21 12.34 18.21 -6.46
CA PRO A 21 11.78 18.95 -5.32
C PRO A 21 10.58 19.84 -5.66
N GLN A 22 10.60 20.51 -6.81
CA GLN A 22 9.54 21.43 -7.26
C GLN A 22 8.21 20.70 -7.54
N GLN A 23 8.26 19.40 -7.86
CA GLN A 23 7.07 18.63 -8.18
C GLN A 23 6.28 18.21 -6.94
N ILE A 24 6.89 18.25 -5.74
CA ILE A 24 6.24 17.82 -4.50
C ILE A 24 5.02 18.68 -4.20
N SER A 25 5.10 19.99 -4.43
CA SER A 25 3.98 20.90 -4.23
C SER A 25 2.76 20.56 -5.11
N ARG A 26 2.96 19.92 -6.27
CA ARG A 26 1.86 19.46 -7.12
C ARG A 26 1.21 18.19 -6.57
N ILE A 27 2.00 17.31 -5.95
CA ILE A 27 1.53 16.03 -5.42
C ILE A 27 0.82 16.20 -4.07
N VAL A 28 1.36 17.05 -3.20
CA VAL A 28 0.92 17.16 -1.79
C VAL A 28 0.14 18.45 -1.54
N GLY A 29 0.31 19.45 -2.41
CA GLY A 29 -0.19 20.80 -2.19
C GLY A 29 0.85 21.67 -1.46
N PRO A 30 1.09 22.93 -1.91
CA PRO A 30 2.15 23.78 -1.37
C PRO A 30 1.97 24.17 0.10
N MET A 31 0.72 24.30 0.55
CA MET A 31 0.35 24.70 1.91
C MET A 31 0.15 23.52 2.87
N ALA A 32 0.27 22.29 2.37
CA ALA A 32 0.18 21.13 3.26
C ALA A 32 1.29 21.20 4.31
N VAL A 33 0.91 20.97 5.56
CA VAL A 33 1.83 20.99 6.69
C VAL A 33 2.50 19.63 6.81
N LEU A 34 3.83 19.66 6.90
CA LEU A 34 4.67 18.51 7.15
C LEU A 34 5.34 18.66 8.50
N THR A 35 5.55 17.54 9.18
CA THR A 35 6.38 17.45 10.38
C THR A 35 7.76 16.96 10.00
N LEU A 36 8.81 17.69 10.37
CA LEU A 36 10.19 17.23 10.18
C LEU A 36 10.43 15.93 10.94
N SER A 37 11.14 15.01 10.31
CA SER A 37 11.28 13.64 10.81
C SER A 37 12.23 13.55 12.01
N TYR A 38 11.69 13.08 13.14
CA TYR A 38 12.42 12.79 14.39
C TYR A 38 12.55 11.30 14.70
N HIS A 39 11.95 10.46 13.87
CA HIS A 39 12.04 9.00 13.94
C HIS A 39 12.07 8.42 12.51
N GLN A 40 12.49 7.16 12.39
CA GLN A 40 12.38 6.44 11.13
C GLN A 40 10.95 5.90 10.98
N LEU A 41 10.30 6.27 9.89
CA LEU A 41 9.02 5.69 9.51
C LEU A 41 9.28 4.38 8.76
N ALA A 42 8.60 3.30 9.18
CA ALA A 42 8.69 2.01 8.49
C ALA A 42 7.97 2.12 7.13
N VAL A 43 8.76 2.18 6.06
CA VAL A 43 8.31 2.48 4.71
C VAL A 43 8.81 1.35 3.80
N GLN A 44 7.89 0.56 3.26
CA GLN A 44 8.26 -0.54 2.35
C GLN A 44 8.52 0.02 0.95
N ASP A 45 9.78 0.02 0.53
CA ASP A 45 10.23 0.65 -0.72
C ASP A 45 11.40 -0.13 -1.36
N HIS A 46 11.88 0.31 -2.52
CA HIS A 46 13.09 -0.24 -3.15
C HIS A 46 14.30 -0.10 -2.22
N LYS A 47 15.11 -1.16 -2.14
CA LYS A 47 16.27 -1.29 -1.24
C LYS A 47 17.27 -0.13 -1.33
N ASP A 48 17.41 0.47 -2.51
CA ASP A 48 18.35 1.59 -2.73
C ASP A 48 17.99 2.83 -1.89
N TYR A 49 16.73 2.98 -1.49
CA TYR A 49 16.26 4.09 -0.67
C TYR A 49 16.25 3.76 0.84
N ALA A 50 16.73 2.59 1.25
CA ALA A 50 16.75 2.17 2.65
C ALA A 50 17.70 3.02 3.52
N LYS A 51 18.73 3.62 2.90
CA LYS A 51 19.70 4.50 3.57
C LYS A 51 19.44 5.99 3.30
N TYR A 52 18.24 6.35 2.84
CA TYR A 52 17.90 7.76 2.68
C TYR A 52 17.55 8.38 4.05
N LEU A 53 17.85 9.66 4.16
CA LEU A 53 17.45 10.49 5.29
C LEU A 53 15.93 10.68 5.27
N HIS A 54 15.27 10.37 6.38
CA HIS A 54 13.88 10.76 6.59
C HIS A 54 13.85 12.27 6.84
N LEU A 55 13.23 12.99 5.91
CA LEU A 55 13.20 14.44 5.89
C LEU A 55 11.97 14.96 6.63
N ALA A 56 10.78 14.57 6.18
CA ALA A 56 9.52 15.02 6.72
C ALA A 56 8.41 14.00 6.48
N GLY A 57 7.34 14.09 7.27
CA GLY A 57 6.16 13.24 7.19
C GLY A 57 4.86 14.00 7.42
N GLY A 58 3.75 13.43 6.97
CA GLY A 58 2.39 13.95 7.08
C GLY A 58 1.46 12.98 6.36
N GLY A 59 0.68 13.45 5.38
CA GLY A 59 -0.06 12.56 4.47
C GLY A 59 0.84 11.71 3.54
N CYS A 60 2.11 12.08 3.40
CA CYS A 60 3.14 11.29 2.75
C CYS A 60 4.47 11.43 3.50
N THR A 61 5.40 10.52 3.22
CA THR A 61 6.77 10.55 3.74
C THR A 61 7.72 11.04 2.67
N MET A 62 8.68 11.88 3.06
CA MET A 62 9.69 12.44 2.17
C MET A 62 11.08 12.02 2.64
N ARG A 63 11.89 11.55 1.69
CA ARG A 63 13.25 11.07 1.93
C ARG A 63 14.20 11.63 0.88
N ILE A 64 15.41 11.98 1.30
CA ILE A 64 16.47 12.51 0.42
C ILE A 64 17.81 11.84 0.73
N HIS A 65 18.83 12.07 -0.09
CA HIS A 65 20.17 11.56 0.17
C HIS A 65 20.73 12.13 1.49
N PRO A 66 21.41 11.33 2.35
CA PRO A 66 21.84 11.76 3.67
C PRO A 66 22.90 12.87 3.68
N SER A 67 23.61 13.12 2.57
CA SER A 67 24.58 14.20 2.45
C SER A 67 23.97 15.60 2.63
N PHE A 68 22.65 15.75 2.47
CA PHE A 68 21.98 17.05 2.56
C PHE A 68 21.53 17.41 3.98
N LYS A 69 21.75 16.55 4.98
CA LYS A 69 21.19 16.72 6.33
C LYS A 69 21.48 18.10 6.94
N ASP A 70 22.76 18.46 7.01
CA ASP A 70 23.18 19.71 7.66
C ASP A 70 22.80 20.93 6.82
N ALA A 71 22.88 20.81 5.49
CA ALA A 71 22.49 21.87 4.56
C ALA A 71 20.98 22.20 4.66
N VAL A 72 20.12 21.19 4.79
CA VAL A 72 18.67 21.38 5.00
C VAL A 72 18.41 22.14 6.30
N LEU A 73 19.00 21.69 7.41
CA LEU A 73 18.78 22.29 8.73
C LEU A 73 19.25 23.74 8.77
N LYS A 74 20.41 24.02 8.17
CA LYS A 74 20.96 25.36 8.02
C LYS A 74 20.02 26.26 7.21
N ALA A 75 19.58 25.81 6.03
CA ALA A 75 18.71 26.59 5.15
C ALA A 75 17.32 26.84 5.75
N LEU A 76 16.75 25.87 6.48
CA LEU A 76 15.48 26.04 7.20
C LEU A 76 15.54 27.15 8.26
N TRP A 77 16.65 27.23 8.99
CA TRP A 77 16.89 28.30 9.96
C TRP A 77 17.12 29.65 9.26
N GLU A 78 18.05 29.69 8.29
CA GLU A 78 18.47 30.94 7.65
C GLU A 78 17.36 31.65 6.88
N ARG A 79 16.43 30.90 6.28
CA ARG A 79 15.34 31.47 5.47
C ARG A 79 14.04 31.67 6.24
N PHE A 80 13.74 30.76 7.15
CA PHE A 80 12.39 30.64 7.72
C PHE A 80 12.38 30.62 9.25
N HIS A 81 13.54 30.74 9.89
CA HIS A 81 13.69 30.71 11.34
C HIS A 81 13.09 29.46 12.00
N ILE A 82 13.03 28.34 11.27
CA ILE A 82 12.60 27.06 11.84
C ILE A 82 13.74 26.52 12.70
N ILE A 83 13.51 26.49 14.01
CA ILE A 83 14.46 25.92 14.97
C ILE A 83 14.33 24.40 14.98
N ALA A 84 15.38 23.73 14.52
CA ALA A 84 15.42 22.28 14.37
C ALA A 84 16.77 21.73 14.85
N HIS A 85 16.80 21.07 16.01
CA HIS A 85 18.03 20.48 16.52
C HIS A 85 18.36 19.16 15.79
N PRO A 86 19.58 18.98 15.28
CA PRO A 86 19.96 17.79 14.53
C PRO A 86 19.91 16.52 15.38
N SER A 87 19.41 15.43 14.79
CA SER A 87 19.51 14.10 15.41
C SER A 87 20.95 13.57 15.33
N ALA A 88 21.39 12.83 16.36
CA ALA A 88 22.65 12.08 16.31
C ALA A 88 22.58 10.89 15.33
N LYS A 89 21.37 10.41 15.01
CA LYS A 89 21.16 9.31 14.06
C LYS A 89 21.24 9.84 12.63
N GLN A 90 22.10 9.25 11.80
CA GLN A 90 22.40 9.75 10.44
C GLN A 90 21.15 9.88 9.56
N LEU A 91 20.22 8.92 9.63
CA LEU A 91 19.04 8.84 8.75
C LEU A 91 17.80 9.57 9.30
N ILE A 92 17.94 10.32 10.38
CA ILE A 92 16.85 11.09 10.99
C ILE A 92 17.27 12.56 11.00
N LEU A 93 16.40 13.46 10.55
CA LEU A 93 16.74 14.87 10.42
C LEU A 93 16.93 15.52 11.81
N THR A 94 15.90 15.46 12.66
CA THR A 94 15.81 16.27 13.89
C THR A 94 15.62 15.43 15.15
N LYS A 95 15.83 16.04 16.32
CA LYS A 95 15.44 15.44 17.62
C LYS A 95 13.97 15.69 17.97
N GLY A 96 13.43 16.83 17.55
CA GLY A 96 12.05 17.23 17.76
C GLY A 96 11.24 17.24 16.47
N SER A 97 9.97 17.64 16.55
CA SER A 97 8.99 17.55 15.46
C SER A 97 8.52 18.94 14.98
N PRO A 98 9.42 19.87 14.61
CA PRO A 98 8.98 21.16 14.07
C PRO A 98 8.21 20.95 12.76
N ALA A 99 7.26 21.84 12.48
CA ALA A 99 6.42 21.78 11.30
C ALA A 99 6.83 22.84 10.29
N CYS A 100 6.65 22.54 9.00
CA CYS A 100 6.82 23.47 7.90
C CYS A 100 5.84 23.14 6.77
N THR A 101 5.63 24.07 5.84
CA THR A 101 4.84 23.74 4.64
C THR A 101 5.68 23.00 3.60
N VAL A 102 5.01 22.30 2.70
CA VAL A 102 5.66 21.68 1.52
C VAL A 102 6.43 22.72 0.71
N ALA A 103 5.88 23.92 0.52
CA ALA A 103 6.52 24.98 -0.25
C ALA A 103 7.88 25.40 0.35
N MET A 104 7.96 25.59 1.67
CA MET A 104 9.20 25.95 2.36
C MET A 104 10.27 24.87 2.16
N LEU A 105 9.89 23.60 2.30
CA LEU A 105 10.81 22.48 2.15
C LEU A 105 11.27 22.30 0.71
N ALA A 106 10.36 22.47 -0.26
CA ALA A 106 10.70 22.45 -1.68
C ALA A 106 11.72 23.56 -2.01
N GLU A 107 11.51 24.78 -1.54
CA GLU A 107 12.43 25.90 -1.75
C GLU A 107 13.83 25.63 -1.18
N VAL A 108 13.92 25.12 0.05
CA VAL A 108 15.20 24.70 0.67
C VAL A 108 15.89 23.65 -0.20
N MET A 109 15.18 22.61 -0.60
CA MET A 109 15.74 21.50 -1.38
C MET A 109 16.26 21.97 -2.75
N VAL A 110 15.56 22.88 -3.41
CA VAL A 110 16.01 23.46 -4.67
C VAL A 110 17.29 24.27 -4.47
N GLN A 111 17.34 25.12 -3.45
CA GLN A 111 18.50 25.98 -3.20
C GLN A 111 19.77 25.18 -2.92
N ILE A 112 19.67 24.12 -2.12
CA ILE A 112 20.84 23.30 -1.76
C ILE A 112 21.19 22.24 -2.81
N GLY A 113 20.48 22.22 -3.95
CA GLY A 113 20.76 21.32 -5.06
C GLY A 113 20.37 19.86 -4.83
N VAL A 114 19.29 19.60 -4.07
CA VAL A 114 18.73 18.24 -3.99
C VAL A 114 18.22 17.82 -5.37
N GLU A 115 18.84 16.79 -5.94
CA GLU A 115 18.48 16.31 -7.28
C GLU A 115 17.08 15.67 -7.34
N HIS A 116 16.74 14.87 -6.34
CA HIS A 116 15.45 14.20 -6.26
C HIS A 116 15.04 13.91 -4.83
N VAL A 117 13.73 13.73 -4.67
CA VAL A 117 13.09 13.38 -3.41
C VAL A 117 12.32 12.08 -3.61
N ARG A 118 12.53 11.14 -2.70
CA ARG A 118 11.74 9.91 -2.64
C ARG A 118 10.51 10.16 -1.78
N VAL A 119 9.35 10.17 -2.40
CA VAL A 119 8.07 10.44 -1.75
C VAL A 119 7.26 9.15 -1.72
N ALA A 120 6.65 8.83 -0.59
CA ALA A 120 5.84 7.63 -0.46
C ALA A 120 4.60 7.84 0.41
N SER A 121 3.48 7.25 0.01
CA SER A 121 2.22 7.19 0.77
C SER A 121 1.64 5.78 0.73
N TYR A 122 0.92 5.39 1.78
CA TYR A 122 0.50 4.02 2.06
C TYR A 122 -0.91 3.98 2.65
N GLY A 123 -1.65 2.91 2.35
CA GLY A 123 -2.86 2.53 3.07
C GLY A 123 -4.09 3.36 2.74
N MET A 124 -4.10 3.99 1.57
CA MET A 124 -5.28 4.65 1.02
C MET A 124 -6.06 3.68 0.14
N LYS A 125 -7.25 4.06 -0.31
CA LYS A 125 -8.01 3.35 -1.36
C LYS A 125 -8.54 4.41 -2.32
N CYS A 126 -7.61 5.17 -2.91
CA CYS A 126 -7.96 6.32 -3.72
C CYS A 126 -8.40 5.85 -5.10
N PRO A 127 -9.67 6.00 -5.51
CA PRO A 127 -10.08 5.68 -6.88
C PRO A 127 -9.19 6.41 -7.88
N TYR A 128 -8.75 5.73 -8.95
CA TYR A 128 -7.83 6.33 -9.91
C TYR A 128 -8.35 7.64 -10.54
N ARG A 129 -9.68 7.77 -10.70
CA ARG A 129 -10.34 9.00 -11.16
C ARG A 129 -10.12 10.23 -10.25
N LEU A 130 -9.73 10.02 -8.99
CA LEU A 130 -9.42 11.08 -8.01
C LEU A 130 -7.91 11.31 -7.86
N VAL A 131 -7.09 10.57 -8.59
CA VAL A 131 -5.64 10.81 -8.66
C VAL A 131 -5.42 11.95 -9.66
N GLU A 132 -5.46 13.19 -9.18
CA GLU A 132 -5.44 14.40 -10.01
C GLU A 132 -4.16 14.55 -10.87
N GLU A 133 -3.05 14.02 -10.39
CA GLU A 133 -1.75 14.05 -11.07
C GLU A 133 -1.25 12.63 -11.29
N ASP A 134 -0.83 12.30 -12.52
CA ASP A 134 -0.17 11.01 -12.79
C ASP A 134 1.16 10.96 -12.02
N LEU A 135 1.16 10.28 -10.88
CA LEU A 135 2.27 10.29 -9.94
C LEU A 135 3.52 9.73 -10.60
N GLY A 136 4.63 10.45 -10.50
CA GLY A 136 5.87 10.09 -11.20
C GLY A 136 5.90 10.52 -12.67
N SER A 137 4.89 11.22 -13.18
CA SER A 137 4.93 11.87 -14.50
C SER A 137 5.68 13.22 -14.46
N ARG A 138 5.98 13.77 -15.64
CA ARG A 138 6.65 15.08 -15.84
C ARG A 138 7.99 15.22 -15.10
N VAL A 139 8.63 14.11 -14.77
CA VAL A 139 9.93 14.08 -14.11
C VAL A 139 11.03 14.27 -15.17
N PRO A 140 12.08 15.07 -14.89
CA PRO A 140 13.22 15.24 -15.79
C PRO A 140 13.88 13.91 -16.19
N ARG A 141 14.38 13.82 -17.45
CA ARG A 141 15.03 12.61 -17.99
C ARG A 141 16.22 12.13 -17.16
N CYS A 142 16.94 13.03 -16.49
CA CYS A 142 18.05 12.68 -15.61
C CYS A 142 17.64 11.77 -14.43
N LEU A 143 16.36 11.76 -14.05
CA LEU A 143 15.83 10.90 -12.99
C LEU A 143 15.22 9.59 -13.50
N ALA A 144 15.36 9.26 -14.79
CA ALA A 144 14.75 8.07 -15.38
C ALA A 144 15.18 6.76 -14.68
N LEU A 145 16.43 6.67 -14.19
CA LEU A 145 16.90 5.51 -13.42
C LEU A 145 16.21 5.39 -12.05
N HIS A 146 15.85 6.51 -11.44
CA HIS A 146 15.08 6.53 -10.20
C HIS A 146 13.61 6.19 -10.45
N GLN A 147 13.04 6.63 -11.57
CA GLN A 147 11.67 6.29 -11.97
C GLN A 147 11.47 4.80 -12.25
N LYS A 148 12.49 4.10 -12.79
CA LYS A 148 12.45 2.62 -12.92
C LYS A 148 12.31 1.91 -11.57
N LYS A 149 12.59 2.60 -10.47
CA LYS A 149 12.48 2.11 -9.09
C LYS A 149 11.21 2.62 -8.40
N ASN A 150 10.30 3.26 -9.12
CA ASN A 150 8.99 3.61 -8.60
C ASN A 150 8.17 2.34 -8.39
N ARG A 151 7.29 2.40 -7.40
CA ARG A 151 6.45 1.26 -6.99
C ARG A 151 5.06 1.76 -6.69
N PHE A 152 4.07 1.00 -7.13
CA PHE A 152 2.66 1.26 -6.89
C PHE A 152 2.00 -0.03 -6.40
N ASP A 153 1.06 0.06 -5.46
CA ASP A 153 0.12 -1.03 -5.20
C ASP A 153 -1.26 -0.62 -5.75
N VAL A 154 -1.76 -1.37 -6.73
CA VAL A 154 -3.05 -1.15 -7.40
C VAL A 154 -4.05 -2.16 -6.87
N GLY A 155 -5.22 -1.68 -6.45
CA GLY A 155 -6.27 -2.47 -5.84
C GLY A 155 -7.50 -2.63 -6.72
N PHE A 156 -8.22 -3.74 -6.53
CA PHE A 156 -9.58 -3.93 -7.02
C PHE A 156 -10.36 -4.77 -6.00
N THR A 157 -11.62 -4.41 -5.75
CA THR A 157 -12.50 -5.21 -4.90
C THR A 157 -13.60 -5.82 -5.76
N TYR A 158 -13.60 -7.14 -5.85
CA TYR A 158 -14.65 -7.88 -6.54
C TYR A 158 -15.80 -8.18 -5.58
N TYR A 159 -17.01 -7.83 -5.99
CA TYR A 159 -18.22 -8.04 -5.22
C TYR A 159 -19.12 -9.07 -5.92
N PRO A 160 -19.14 -10.34 -5.46
CA PRO A 160 -19.85 -11.43 -6.14
C PRO A 160 -21.38 -11.24 -6.23
N TYR A 161 -21.95 -10.36 -5.41
CA TYR A 161 -23.39 -10.14 -5.27
C TYR A 161 -23.93 -8.99 -6.14
N HIS A 162 -23.08 -8.17 -6.78
CA HIS A 162 -23.58 -7.14 -7.68
C HIS A 162 -24.19 -7.76 -8.94
N GLY A 163 -25.47 -7.46 -9.20
CA GLY A 163 -26.19 -7.92 -10.39
C GLY A 163 -26.69 -9.36 -10.32
N THR A 164 -26.70 -10.01 -9.14
CA THR A 164 -27.22 -11.37 -8.98
C THR A 164 -27.69 -11.68 -7.55
N GLU A 165 -28.73 -12.50 -7.42
CA GLU A 165 -29.20 -13.04 -6.13
C GLU A 165 -28.39 -14.28 -5.67
N ARG A 166 -27.62 -14.89 -6.58
CA ARG A 166 -27.02 -16.23 -6.40
C ARG A 166 -26.04 -16.34 -5.23
N PHE A 167 -25.36 -15.24 -4.88
CA PHE A 167 -24.28 -15.22 -3.89
C PHE A 167 -24.59 -14.34 -2.68
N ARG A 168 -25.88 -14.04 -2.43
CA ARG A 168 -26.24 -13.20 -1.28
C ARG A 168 -25.99 -13.88 0.05
N GLU A 169 -26.07 -15.20 0.11
CA GLU A 169 -25.95 -16.00 1.34
C GLU A 169 -24.54 -16.57 1.57
N GLU A 170 -23.67 -16.46 0.56
CA GLU A 170 -22.35 -17.07 0.56
C GLU A 170 -21.25 -16.01 0.71
N ILE A 171 -20.14 -16.40 1.33
CA ILE A 171 -18.90 -15.60 1.39
C ILE A 171 -17.85 -16.18 0.47
N LEU A 172 -17.17 -15.31 -0.27
CA LEU A 172 -16.06 -15.71 -1.13
C LEU A 172 -14.76 -15.72 -0.32
N LEU A 173 -14.17 -16.91 -0.20
CA LEU A 173 -12.95 -17.15 0.54
C LEU A 173 -11.79 -17.49 -0.39
N ALA A 174 -10.58 -17.20 0.08
CA ALA A 174 -9.35 -17.49 -0.64
C ALA A 174 -8.42 -18.31 0.25
N LYS A 175 -7.80 -19.34 -0.34
CA LYS A 175 -6.73 -20.12 0.28
C LYS A 175 -5.68 -20.51 -0.75
N ARG A 176 -4.56 -21.01 -0.27
CA ARG A 176 -3.56 -21.63 -1.14
C ARG A 176 -4.08 -23.03 -1.57
N PRO A 177 -3.96 -23.41 -2.86
CA PRO A 177 -4.29 -24.76 -3.30
C PRO A 177 -3.40 -25.82 -2.63
N ASP A 178 -3.94 -27.01 -2.46
CA ASP A 178 -3.17 -28.15 -1.94
C ASP A 178 -2.04 -28.55 -2.91
N GLY A 179 -0.92 -29.05 -2.37
CA GLY A 179 0.21 -29.54 -3.18
C GLY A 179 1.16 -28.48 -3.77
N ILE A 180 0.89 -27.18 -3.59
CA ILE A 180 1.75 -26.10 -4.12
C ILE A 180 2.91 -25.76 -3.17
N ALA A 181 4.11 -25.58 -3.72
CA ALA A 181 5.28 -25.15 -2.97
C ALA A 181 5.07 -23.75 -2.36
N ARG A 182 5.40 -23.59 -1.07
CA ARG A 182 5.29 -22.30 -0.33
C ARG A 182 6.03 -21.15 -1.02
N SER A 183 7.12 -21.43 -1.73
CA SER A 183 7.93 -20.42 -2.44
C SER A 183 7.18 -19.65 -3.53
N GLN A 184 6.02 -20.13 -3.98
CA GLN A 184 5.23 -19.49 -5.04
C GLN A 184 3.93 -18.84 -4.55
N SER A 185 3.45 -19.25 -3.36
CA SER A 185 2.19 -18.79 -2.77
C SER A 185 2.23 -18.99 -1.25
N ASP A 186 2.15 -17.89 -0.52
CA ASP A 186 2.01 -17.82 0.93
C ASP A 186 0.54 -17.64 1.29
N SER A 187 0.05 -18.43 2.25
CA SER A 187 -1.28 -18.23 2.85
C SER A 187 -1.14 -17.69 4.27
N TYR A 188 -2.00 -16.75 4.61
CA TYR A 188 -2.19 -16.18 5.95
C TYR A 188 -3.62 -16.52 6.39
N PRO A 189 -3.82 -17.72 6.94
CA PRO A 189 -5.14 -18.17 7.37
C PRO A 189 -5.65 -17.33 8.55
N LEU A 190 -6.96 -17.18 8.62
CA LEU A 190 -7.65 -16.53 9.72
C LEU A 190 -8.21 -17.56 10.69
N LEU A 191 -8.49 -17.14 11.92
CA LEU A 191 -9.22 -17.94 12.91
C LEU A 191 -8.60 -19.31 13.26
N LEU A 192 -7.30 -19.51 12.99
CA LEU A 192 -6.59 -20.77 13.27
C LEU A 192 -7.30 -21.95 12.59
N GLU A 193 -7.54 -23.05 13.32
CA GLU A 193 -8.20 -24.25 12.81
C GLU A 193 -9.64 -23.99 12.36
N LEU A 194 -10.37 -23.06 13.01
CA LEU A 194 -11.75 -22.72 12.65
C LEU A 194 -11.86 -22.07 11.26
N GLY A 195 -10.79 -21.45 10.76
CA GLY A 195 -10.79 -20.83 9.44
C GLY A 195 -10.46 -21.78 8.30
N GLU A 196 -10.23 -23.07 8.57
CA GLU A 196 -9.98 -24.11 7.55
C GLU A 196 -8.87 -23.74 6.53
N GLY A 197 -7.91 -22.91 6.94
CA GLY A 197 -6.83 -22.44 6.06
C GLY A 197 -7.18 -21.25 5.15
N PHE A 198 -8.42 -20.75 5.18
CA PHE A 198 -8.86 -19.57 4.44
C PHE A 198 -8.39 -18.26 5.08
N GLY A 199 -8.12 -17.27 4.25
CA GLY A 199 -7.71 -15.95 4.71
C GLY A 199 -7.15 -15.10 3.58
N SER A 200 -5.90 -14.67 3.73
CA SER A 200 -5.20 -13.90 2.70
C SER A 200 -4.19 -14.77 1.97
N VAL A 201 -4.07 -14.60 0.66
CA VAL A 201 -3.06 -15.27 -0.17
C VAL A 201 -2.11 -14.20 -0.71
N SER A 202 -0.82 -14.47 -0.72
CA SER A 202 0.21 -13.65 -1.37
C SER A 202 0.99 -14.53 -2.33
N LEU A 203 1.05 -14.16 -3.60
CA LEU A 203 1.73 -14.94 -4.63
C LEU A 203 2.64 -14.09 -5.49
N VAL A 204 3.63 -14.74 -6.10
CA VAL A 204 4.53 -14.13 -7.07
C VAL A 204 4.07 -14.58 -8.47
N PRO A 205 3.49 -13.67 -9.28
CA PRO A 205 3.09 -14.01 -10.64
C PRO A 205 4.31 -14.15 -11.55
N ASP A 206 4.11 -14.84 -12.66
CA ASP A 206 5.05 -14.80 -13.78
C ASP A 206 4.75 -13.55 -14.63
N HIS A 207 5.34 -12.42 -14.25
CA HIS A 207 5.18 -11.15 -14.93
C HIS A 207 6.39 -10.26 -14.69
N GLU A 208 6.83 -9.53 -15.72
CA GLU A 208 8.03 -8.70 -15.66
C GLU A 208 7.92 -7.53 -14.64
N ALA A 209 6.80 -6.82 -14.65
CA ALA A 209 6.55 -5.66 -13.79
C ALA A 209 5.84 -5.97 -12.45
N ILE A 210 4.94 -6.95 -12.40
CA ILE A 210 4.16 -7.28 -11.19
C ILE A 210 4.97 -8.22 -10.31
N LYS A 211 5.34 -7.78 -9.10
CA LYS A 211 6.17 -8.60 -8.17
C LYS A 211 5.40 -9.35 -7.12
N ARG A 212 4.18 -8.92 -6.87
CA ARG A 212 3.34 -9.53 -5.85
C ARG A 212 1.89 -9.29 -6.17
N LEU A 213 1.10 -10.34 -6.00
CA LEU A 213 -0.34 -10.26 -5.93
C LEU A 213 -0.75 -10.68 -4.53
N LYS A 214 -1.69 -9.94 -3.95
CA LYS A 214 -2.35 -10.32 -2.70
C LYS A 214 -3.83 -10.43 -2.96
N CYS A 215 -4.45 -11.43 -2.36
CA CYS A 215 -5.89 -11.59 -2.32
C CYS A 215 -6.31 -11.70 -0.87
N TYR A 216 -7.30 -10.92 -0.47
CA TYR A 216 -7.92 -11.00 0.85
C TYR A 216 -9.33 -11.52 0.66
N SER A 217 -9.65 -12.64 1.30
CA SER A 217 -11.04 -13.09 1.42
C SER A 217 -11.93 -11.99 2.00
N SER A 218 -13.22 -12.07 1.74
CA SER A 218 -14.18 -11.09 2.26
C SER A 218 -14.05 -10.90 3.77
N LEU A 219 -14.01 -11.99 4.53
CA LEU A 219 -13.82 -11.95 5.98
C LEU A 219 -12.46 -11.32 6.38
N ALA A 220 -11.38 -11.61 5.64
CA ALA A 220 -10.08 -11.02 5.90
C ALA A 220 -10.08 -9.50 5.70
N HIS A 221 -10.74 -9.05 4.64
CA HIS A 221 -10.83 -7.64 4.31
C HIS A 221 -11.66 -6.88 5.35
N SER A 222 -12.81 -7.40 5.76
CA SER A 222 -13.65 -6.77 6.79
C SER A 222 -12.96 -6.72 8.15
N LEU A 223 -12.31 -7.81 8.58
CA LEU A 223 -11.59 -7.83 9.84
C LEU A 223 -10.44 -6.83 9.84
N LYS A 224 -9.67 -6.76 8.73
CA LYS A 224 -8.59 -5.77 8.56
C LYS A 224 -9.05 -4.33 8.67
N ALA A 225 -10.28 -4.02 8.25
CA ALA A 225 -10.85 -2.68 8.38
C ALA A 225 -11.10 -2.29 9.86
N THR A 226 -11.29 -3.27 10.74
CA THR A 226 -11.54 -3.05 12.18
C THR A 226 -10.27 -3.18 13.04
N SER A 227 -9.29 -3.99 12.63
CA SER A 227 -7.96 -4.03 13.25
C SER A 227 -6.89 -4.61 12.31
N GLN A 228 -5.66 -4.10 12.39
CA GLN A 228 -4.52 -4.65 11.62
C GLN A 228 -3.87 -5.91 12.25
N LYS A 229 -4.29 -6.34 13.45
CA LYS A 229 -3.52 -7.26 14.31
C LYS A 229 -4.33 -8.40 14.92
N ASP A 230 -5.26 -8.99 14.17
CA ASP A 230 -5.94 -10.18 14.67
C ASP A 230 -5.05 -11.41 14.57
N MET A 231 -4.83 -12.05 15.74
CA MET A 231 -4.39 -13.44 15.91
C MET A 231 -3.21 -13.94 15.06
N LYS A 232 -2.19 -13.10 14.80
CA LYS A 232 -0.96 -13.55 14.13
C LYS A 232 -0.21 -14.68 14.87
N SER A 233 -0.40 -14.77 16.19
CA SER A 233 0.19 -15.80 17.04
C SER A 233 -0.85 -16.31 18.03
N PRO A 234 -0.78 -17.59 18.46
CA PRO A 234 -1.59 -18.09 19.55
C PRO A 234 -1.36 -17.25 20.82
N PRO A 235 -2.39 -16.92 21.61
CA PRO A 235 -2.19 -16.26 22.88
C PRO A 235 -1.51 -17.22 23.87
N THR A 236 -0.56 -16.72 24.65
CA THR A 236 0.19 -17.52 25.63
C THR A 236 -0.35 -17.43 27.05
N THR A 237 -1.38 -16.61 27.28
CA THR A 237 -2.01 -16.41 28.59
C THR A 237 -3.53 -16.40 28.49
N ALA A 238 -4.22 -16.87 29.53
CA ALA A 238 -5.68 -16.85 29.63
C ALA A 238 -6.26 -15.42 29.52
N VAL A 239 -5.56 -14.43 30.08
CA VAL A 239 -5.95 -13.01 29.94
C VAL A 239 -5.93 -12.56 28.49
N THR A 240 -4.86 -12.89 27.74
CA THR A 240 -4.77 -12.55 26.32
C THR A 240 -5.80 -13.30 25.50
N TRP A 241 -6.09 -14.55 25.86
CA TRP A 241 -7.16 -15.35 25.26
C TRP A 241 -8.51 -14.67 25.41
N ASN A 242 -8.94 -14.38 26.65
CA ASN A 242 -10.23 -13.77 26.95
C ASN A 242 -10.39 -12.40 26.28
N ARG A 243 -9.36 -11.57 26.29
CA ARG A 243 -9.39 -10.26 25.60
C ARG A 243 -9.60 -10.41 24.08
N ARG A 244 -8.94 -11.38 23.45
CA ARG A 244 -9.09 -11.63 22.01
C ARG A 244 -10.46 -12.21 21.68
N LEU A 245 -10.97 -13.10 22.51
CA LEU A 245 -12.32 -13.65 22.35
C LEU A 245 -13.37 -12.53 22.43
N ASN A 246 -13.31 -11.68 23.45
CA ASN A 246 -14.24 -10.55 23.59
C ASN A 246 -14.17 -9.61 22.39
N SER A 247 -12.97 -9.30 21.90
CA SER A 247 -12.80 -8.49 20.68
C SER A 247 -13.43 -9.16 19.45
N LEU A 248 -13.32 -10.48 19.30
CA LEU A 248 -13.99 -11.20 18.19
C LEU A 248 -15.51 -11.20 18.33
N ILE A 249 -16.04 -11.34 19.55
CA ILE A 249 -17.49 -11.27 19.83
C ILE A 249 -18.03 -9.89 19.44
N GLU A 250 -17.37 -8.82 19.88
CA GLU A 250 -17.74 -7.44 19.54
C GLU A 250 -17.70 -7.22 18.03
N LYS A 251 -16.62 -7.65 17.36
CA LYS A 251 -16.50 -7.56 15.90
C LYS A 251 -17.58 -8.31 15.16
N ARG A 252 -17.91 -9.52 15.61
CA ARG A 252 -19.01 -10.31 15.02
C ARG A 252 -20.33 -9.57 15.18
N ALA A 253 -20.60 -8.99 16.35
CA ALA A 253 -21.80 -8.20 16.57
C ALA A 253 -21.84 -6.97 15.64
N THR A 254 -20.74 -6.22 15.51
CA THR A 254 -20.66 -5.08 14.59
C THR A 254 -20.84 -5.48 13.13
N MET A 255 -20.21 -6.59 12.69
CA MET A 255 -20.36 -7.10 11.32
C MET A 255 -21.80 -7.58 11.08
N GLY A 256 -22.43 -8.24 12.06
CA GLY A 256 -23.82 -8.70 11.94
C GLY A 256 -24.86 -7.59 11.79
N LEU A 257 -24.50 -6.33 12.08
CA LEU A 257 -25.36 -5.16 11.90
C LEU A 257 -25.20 -4.48 10.54
N LYS A 258 -24.19 -4.86 9.75
CA LYS A 258 -23.91 -4.25 8.44
C LYS A 258 -24.61 -5.02 7.32
N ASP A 259 -24.93 -4.33 6.23
CA ASP A 259 -25.34 -4.99 5.00
C ASP A 259 -24.21 -5.93 4.55
N ARG A 260 -24.56 -7.13 4.06
CA ARG A 260 -23.60 -8.06 3.44
C ARG A 260 -22.79 -7.37 2.34
N ALA A 261 -23.39 -6.40 1.65
CA ALA A 261 -22.71 -5.58 0.66
C ALA A 261 -21.51 -4.77 1.20
N GLU A 262 -21.49 -4.45 2.50
CA GLU A 262 -20.41 -3.72 3.16
C GLU A 262 -19.28 -4.64 3.68
N ILE A 263 -19.53 -5.95 3.70
CA ILE A 263 -18.65 -6.96 4.33
C ILE A 263 -18.05 -7.87 3.25
N CYS A 264 -18.73 -8.10 2.13
CA CYS A 264 -18.49 -9.28 1.29
C CYS A 264 -17.55 -9.11 0.07
N GLY A 265 -16.61 -8.16 0.07
CA GLY A 265 -15.69 -7.94 -1.07
C GLY A 265 -14.42 -8.79 -1.08
N LEU A 266 -14.15 -9.52 -2.17
CA LEU A 266 -12.86 -10.17 -2.42
C LEU A 266 -11.87 -9.13 -2.95
N ARG A 267 -10.88 -8.77 -2.15
CA ARG A 267 -9.91 -7.72 -2.47
C ARG A 267 -8.67 -8.30 -3.12
N PHE A 268 -8.31 -7.81 -4.30
CA PHE A 268 -7.04 -8.05 -4.95
C PHE A 268 -6.15 -6.81 -4.89
N GLU A 269 -4.85 -7.00 -4.70
CA GLU A 269 -3.82 -5.95 -4.74
C GLU A 269 -2.61 -6.44 -5.57
N ALA A 270 -2.16 -5.65 -6.53
CA ALA A 270 -0.93 -5.87 -7.30
C ALA A 270 0.14 -4.86 -6.91
N THR A 271 1.31 -5.33 -6.49
CA THR A 271 2.52 -4.52 -6.39
C THR A 271 3.24 -4.49 -7.73
N VAL A 272 3.38 -3.29 -8.30
CA VAL A 272 3.88 -3.07 -9.67
C VAL A 272 5.09 -2.14 -9.65
N TRP A 273 6.11 -2.47 -10.45
CA TRP A 273 7.16 -1.53 -10.84
C TRP A 273 6.75 -0.86 -12.14
N ALA A 274 6.52 0.44 -12.07
CA ALA A 274 6.14 1.28 -13.19
C ALA A 274 6.73 2.66 -12.96
N ARG A 275 6.92 3.47 -14.00
CA ARG A 275 7.43 4.84 -13.85
C ARG A 275 6.35 5.77 -13.33
N THR A 276 5.10 5.56 -13.75
CA THR A 276 3.96 6.38 -13.35
C THR A 276 2.77 5.57 -12.84
N ALA A 277 1.82 6.23 -12.17
CA ALA A 277 0.62 5.59 -11.66
C ALA A 277 -0.28 5.06 -12.79
N ASN A 278 -0.40 5.79 -13.89
CA ASN A 278 -1.16 5.37 -15.07
C ASN A 278 -0.53 4.16 -15.75
N GLU A 279 0.80 4.12 -15.87
CA GLU A 279 1.50 2.94 -16.37
C GLU A 279 1.25 1.72 -15.48
N ALA A 280 1.26 1.89 -14.15
CA ALA A 280 0.92 0.81 -13.22
C ALA A 280 -0.51 0.29 -13.40
N GLN A 281 -1.49 1.19 -13.55
CA GLN A 281 -2.89 0.84 -13.81
C GLN A 281 -3.04 0.08 -15.12
N GLN A 282 -2.38 0.53 -16.18
CA GLN A 282 -2.42 -0.10 -17.50
C GLN A 282 -1.83 -1.52 -17.47
N ILE A 283 -0.66 -1.70 -16.83
CA ILE A 283 -0.04 -3.02 -16.64
C ILE A 283 -0.99 -3.96 -15.93
N VAL A 284 -1.62 -3.49 -14.84
CA VAL A 284 -2.54 -4.30 -14.04
C VAL A 284 -3.79 -4.66 -14.82
N HIS A 285 -4.38 -3.69 -15.53
CA HIS A 285 -5.56 -3.90 -16.36
C HIS A 285 -5.30 -4.95 -17.44
N GLN A 286 -4.19 -4.81 -18.18
CA GLN A 286 -3.80 -5.74 -19.25
C GLN A 286 -3.48 -7.14 -18.72
N SER A 287 -2.95 -7.26 -17.50
CA SER A 287 -2.62 -8.55 -16.91
C SER A 287 -3.84 -9.42 -16.59
N GLY A 288 -5.00 -8.80 -16.32
CA GLY A 288 -6.22 -9.49 -15.88
C GLY A 288 -6.12 -10.15 -14.50
N TYR A 289 -5.02 -10.00 -13.76
CA TYR A 289 -4.77 -10.72 -12.50
C TYR A 289 -5.66 -10.28 -11.34
N LEU A 290 -6.15 -9.05 -11.33
CA LEU A 290 -7.02 -8.54 -10.26
C LEU A 290 -8.49 -8.89 -10.53
N HIS A 291 -8.78 -10.17 -10.82
CA HIS A 291 -10.13 -10.66 -11.02
C HIS A 291 -10.24 -12.17 -10.77
N PRO A 292 -11.35 -12.69 -10.20
CA PRO A 292 -11.50 -14.12 -9.92
C PRO A 292 -11.31 -15.06 -11.12
N ARG A 293 -11.66 -14.60 -12.33
CA ARG A 293 -11.51 -15.39 -13.57
C ARG A 293 -10.07 -15.86 -13.80
N ALA A 294 -9.07 -15.07 -13.42
CA ALA A 294 -7.65 -15.43 -13.58
C ALA A 294 -7.25 -16.67 -12.76
N TYR A 295 -8.11 -17.09 -11.81
CA TYR A 295 -7.88 -18.20 -10.88
C TYR A 295 -8.95 -19.28 -10.98
N SER A 296 -9.80 -19.21 -12.00
CA SER A 296 -10.75 -20.29 -12.29
C SER A 296 -10.00 -21.53 -12.79
N HIS A 297 -10.42 -22.72 -12.33
CA HIS A 297 -9.84 -24.01 -12.72
C HIS A 297 -10.16 -24.33 -14.19
N SER A 298 -9.43 -23.70 -15.11
CA SER A 298 -9.50 -23.93 -16.55
C SER A 298 -8.12 -24.29 -17.10
N PRO A 299 -8.00 -25.25 -18.04
CA PRO A 299 -6.74 -25.56 -18.73
C PRO A 299 -6.09 -24.33 -19.39
N ALA A 300 -6.86 -23.30 -19.71
CA ALA A 300 -6.38 -22.05 -20.33
C ALA A 300 -5.72 -21.07 -19.33
N HIS A 301 -5.85 -21.31 -18.02
CA HIS A 301 -5.29 -20.45 -16.97
C HIS A 301 -4.53 -21.31 -15.95
N PRO A 302 -3.31 -21.77 -16.29
CA PRO A 302 -2.51 -22.67 -15.43
C PRO A 302 -1.99 -22.01 -14.15
N ASN A 303 -2.40 -20.77 -13.85
CA ASN A 303 -2.05 -20.03 -12.63
C ASN A 303 -2.83 -20.52 -11.40
N VAL A 304 -2.83 -21.83 -11.20
CA VAL A 304 -3.28 -22.50 -9.98
C VAL A 304 -2.30 -22.10 -8.88
N LYS A 305 -2.43 -20.91 -8.29
CA LYS A 305 -1.63 -20.47 -7.12
C LYS A 305 -2.52 -19.91 -6.01
N MET A 306 -3.83 -19.89 -6.26
CA MET A 306 -4.89 -19.47 -5.36
C MET A 306 -6.15 -20.28 -5.67
N ALA A 307 -6.80 -20.79 -4.62
CA ALA A 307 -8.11 -21.41 -4.69
C ALA A 307 -9.14 -20.43 -4.13
N LEU A 308 -10.25 -20.26 -4.85
CA LEU A 308 -11.37 -19.41 -4.47
C LEU A 308 -12.60 -20.30 -4.23
N ASP A 309 -13.14 -20.28 -3.02
CA ASP A 309 -14.27 -21.12 -2.62
C ASP A 309 -15.39 -20.24 -2.08
N PHE A 310 -16.63 -20.52 -2.49
CA PHE A 310 -17.83 -19.98 -1.84
C PHE A 310 -18.22 -20.88 -0.67
N LYS A 311 -18.59 -20.29 0.45
CA LYS A 311 -19.03 -20.96 1.68
C LYS A 311 -20.26 -20.29 2.26
#